data_AF-A0A938HQ86-F1
#
_entry.id   AF-A0A938HQ86-F1
#
_cell.length_a   1.000
_cell.length_b   1.000
_cell.length_c   1.000
_cell.angle_alpha   90.00
_cell.angle_beta   90.00
_cell.angle_gamma   90.00
#
_symmetry.space_group_name_H-M   'P 1'
#
loop_
_entity.id
_entity.type
_entity.pdbx_description
1 polymer ?
#
loop_
_entity_poly.entity_id
_entity_poly.type
_entity_poly.pdbx_seq_one_letter_code
_entity_poly.pdbx_strand_id
1 'polypeptide(L)'
;MRPVLQWLSAACVLAALACRGPGPTPSPVPSPHVFTNYAENEAVRIELPEPVLRGAVSLEQALAQRRSVREYTGEPVTLEEVSQLLWAAQGQTADWGARTAPSAGALYPLETYLVAGNVSGLEQGLYRYRPGEHDLLR
;
A
#
# COMPACT_ATOMS: atom_id res chain seq x y z
N MET A 1 12.27 -5.05 52.37
CA MET A 1 13.61 -5.13 51.76
C MET A 1 13.48 -4.91 50.25
N ARG A 2 13.89 -3.74 49.75
CA ARG A 2 14.34 -3.51 48.36
C ARG A 2 15.85 -3.19 48.48
N PRO A 3 16.72 -3.44 47.48
CA PRO A 3 16.80 -2.56 46.30
C PRO A 3 17.20 -3.28 44.97
N VAL A 4 16.66 -2.88 43.81
CA VAL A 4 17.27 -1.99 42.79
C VAL A 4 18.17 -2.73 41.77
N LEU A 5 17.71 -2.74 40.52
CA LEU A 5 18.46 -2.54 39.25
C LEU A 5 17.37 -2.45 38.16
N GLN A 6 16.74 -1.30 37.83
CA GLN A 6 17.24 -0.07 37.22
C GLN A 6 18.15 -0.28 35.99
N TRP A 7 17.72 0.34 34.88
CA TRP A 7 18.43 0.69 33.64
C TRP A 7 18.42 -0.34 32.49
N LEU A 8 17.35 -0.32 31.68
CA LEU A 8 17.52 -0.34 30.23
C LEU A 8 17.19 1.05 29.72
N SER A 9 18.24 1.85 29.66
CA SER A 9 18.25 3.17 29.05
C SER A 9 17.77 3.10 27.62
N ALA A 10 16.87 4.02 27.29
CA ALA A 10 16.67 4.51 25.94
C ALA A 10 18.03 4.79 25.28
N ALA A 11 18.26 4.21 24.11
CA ALA A 11 19.32 4.62 23.21
C ALA A 11 18.68 5.13 21.92
N CYS A 12 18.29 6.41 21.96
CA CYS A 12 18.27 7.25 20.77
C CYS A 12 19.68 7.25 20.17
N VAL A 13 19.88 6.51 19.08
CA VAL A 13 21.10 6.64 18.28
C VAL A 13 20.90 7.78 17.28
N LEU A 14 21.53 8.89 17.65
CA LEU A 14 22.03 10.02 16.88
C LEU A 14 21.63 10.12 15.40
N ALA A 15 20.90 11.21 15.12
CA ALA A 15 20.97 11.90 13.86
C ALA A 15 22.40 12.37 13.57
N ALA A 16 22.99 11.88 12.48
CA ALA A 16 24.14 12.51 11.87
C ALA A 16 23.65 13.70 11.04
N LEU A 17 23.68 14.90 11.64
CA LEU A 17 23.51 16.16 10.93
C LEU A 17 24.78 16.42 10.11
N ALA A 18 24.82 15.90 8.88
CA ALA A 18 25.78 16.36 7.89
C ALA A 18 25.20 17.63 7.25
N CYS A 19 25.65 18.80 7.72
CA CYS A 19 25.43 20.07 7.03
C CYS A 19 26.13 20.03 5.66
N ARG A 20 25.45 19.54 4.63
CA ARG A 20 25.79 19.84 3.24
C ARG A 20 25.26 21.24 2.95
N GLY A 21 26.13 22.15 2.53
CA GLY A 21 25.70 23.41 1.92
C GLY A 21 24.76 23.17 0.73
N PRO A 22 24.02 24.18 0.26
CA PRO A 22 23.09 24.00 -0.85
C PRO A 22 23.88 23.55 -2.09
N GLY A 23 23.79 22.27 -2.42
CA GLY A 23 24.21 21.76 -3.71
C GLY A 23 23.37 22.41 -4.82
N PRO A 24 23.81 22.33 -6.08
CA PRO A 24 22.97 22.76 -7.20
C PRO A 24 21.60 22.12 -7.05
N THR A 25 20.54 22.94 -7.11
CA THR A 25 19.17 22.45 -7.14
C THR A 25 19.10 21.39 -8.22
N PRO A 26 18.80 20.12 -7.90
CA PRO A 26 18.62 19.11 -8.92
C PRO A 26 17.52 19.64 -9.84
N SER A 27 17.80 19.67 -11.14
CA SER A 27 16.76 19.86 -12.15
C SER A 27 15.61 18.90 -11.85
N PRO A 28 14.34 19.28 -12.08
CA PRO A 28 13.21 18.40 -11.84
C PRO A 28 13.44 17.12 -12.64
N VAL A 29 13.75 16.04 -11.92
CA VAL A 29 13.76 14.70 -12.50
C VAL A 29 12.29 14.45 -12.86
N PRO A 30 11.94 14.18 -14.12
CA PRO A 30 10.58 13.84 -14.45
C PRO A 30 10.16 12.69 -13.54
N SER A 31 9.00 12.84 -12.89
CA SER A 31 8.46 11.78 -12.06
C SER A 31 8.42 10.49 -12.90
N PRO A 32 8.86 9.33 -12.39
CA PRO A 32 8.90 8.08 -13.15
C PRO A 32 7.51 7.67 -13.69
N HIS A 33 6.44 8.29 -13.18
CA HIS A 33 5.05 8.12 -13.63
C HIS A 33 4.71 8.76 -14.99
N VAL A 34 5.64 9.44 -15.68
CA VAL A 34 5.33 10.14 -16.96
C VAL A 34 5.19 9.19 -18.17
N PHE A 35 5.41 7.87 -18.01
CA PHE A 35 5.41 6.93 -19.15
C PHE A 35 4.07 6.24 -19.47
N THR A 36 3.01 6.33 -18.64
CA THR A 36 1.76 5.54 -18.85
C THR A 36 0.54 6.31 -19.35
N ASN A 37 0.59 7.63 -19.48
CA ASN A 37 -0.62 8.46 -19.61
C ASN A 37 -1.44 8.28 -20.91
N TYR A 38 -0.91 7.66 -21.96
CA TYR A 38 -1.64 7.50 -23.23
C TYR A 38 -2.57 6.28 -23.24
N ALA A 39 -2.20 5.17 -22.60
CA ALA A 39 -3.04 3.97 -22.54
C ALA A 39 -4.18 4.10 -21.50
N GLU A 40 -4.00 4.95 -20.49
CA GLU A 40 -4.98 5.11 -19.39
C GLU A 40 -6.30 5.76 -19.85
N ASN A 41 -6.30 6.58 -20.90
CA ASN A 41 -7.51 7.26 -21.38
C ASN A 41 -8.49 6.35 -22.13
N GLU A 42 -8.03 5.19 -22.61
CA GLU A 42 -8.86 4.19 -23.30
C GLU A 42 -9.12 2.94 -22.43
N ALA A 43 -8.46 2.84 -21.29
CA ALA A 43 -8.61 1.72 -20.36
C ALA A 43 -9.98 1.71 -19.68
N VAL A 44 -10.55 0.52 -19.49
CA VAL A 44 -11.82 0.37 -18.77
C VAL A 44 -11.56 0.61 -17.28
N ARG A 45 -12.22 1.63 -16.72
CA ARG A 45 -12.16 1.98 -15.30
C ARG A 45 -13.25 1.25 -14.52
N ILE A 46 -12.86 0.64 -13.40
CA ILE A 46 -13.75 -0.06 -12.47
C ILE A 46 -13.55 0.53 -11.07
N GLU A 47 -14.56 1.22 -10.55
CA GLU A 47 -14.59 1.74 -9.18
C GLU A 47 -14.57 0.59 -8.17
N LEU A 48 -13.79 0.75 -7.11
CA LEU A 48 -13.75 -0.23 -6.02
C LEU A 48 -14.64 0.23 -4.84
N PRO A 49 -15.29 -0.70 -4.13
CA PRO A 49 -15.98 -0.39 -2.89
C PRO A 49 -15.03 0.19 -1.84
N GLU A 50 -15.47 1.22 -1.10
CA GLU A 50 -14.67 1.86 -0.05
C GLU A 50 -14.16 0.85 1.00
N PRO A 51 -12.91 1.01 1.48
CA PRO A 51 -12.32 0.10 2.46
C PRO A 51 -12.95 0.25 3.84
N VAL A 52 -13.12 -0.88 4.53
CA VAL A 52 -13.55 -0.93 5.92
C VAL A 52 -12.38 -0.59 6.84
N LEU A 53 -12.46 0.56 7.51
CA LEU A 53 -11.39 1.08 8.39
C LEU A 53 -11.46 0.52 9.83
N ARG A 54 -12.53 -0.19 10.18
CA ARG A 54 -12.73 -0.80 11.51
C ARG A 54 -12.97 -2.30 11.34
N GLY A 55 -11.92 -3.08 11.53
CA GLY A 55 -11.96 -4.54 11.42
C GLY A 55 -12.64 -5.22 12.62
N ALA A 56 -13.04 -6.47 12.41
CA ALA A 56 -13.62 -7.32 13.45
C ALA A 56 -12.59 -7.98 14.36
N VAL A 57 -11.31 -8.00 13.95
CA VAL A 57 -10.20 -8.58 14.71
C VAL A 57 -9.16 -7.50 15.03
N SER A 58 -8.45 -7.65 16.15
CA SER A 58 -7.33 -6.78 16.48
C SER A 58 -6.13 -7.02 15.56
N LEU A 59 -5.23 -6.05 15.49
CA LEU A 59 -3.96 -6.18 14.76
C LEU A 59 -3.13 -7.34 15.31
N GLU A 60 -3.04 -7.46 16.64
CA GLU A 60 -2.29 -8.52 17.31
C GLU A 60 -2.84 -9.90 16.96
N GLN A 61 -4.17 -10.05 16.92
CA GLN A 61 -4.81 -11.30 16.53
C GLN A 61 -4.52 -11.65 15.08
N ALA A 62 -4.65 -10.68 14.16
CA ALA A 62 -4.35 -10.87 12.74
C ALA A 62 -2.89 -11.33 12.54
N LEU A 63 -1.94 -10.69 13.22
CA LEU A 63 -0.52 -11.04 13.16
C LEU A 63 -0.26 -12.45 13.72
N ALA A 64 -0.87 -12.82 14.85
CA ALA A 64 -0.71 -14.14 15.46
C ALA A 64 -1.26 -15.27 14.58
N GLN A 65 -2.42 -15.03 13.93
CA GLN A 65 -3.14 -16.02 13.13
C GLN A 65 -2.62 -16.13 11.68
N ARG A 66 -1.87 -15.15 11.18
CA ARG A 66 -1.38 -15.12 9.79
C ARG A 66 -0.61 -16.39 9.42
N ARG A 67 -1.07 -17.08 8.37
CA ARG A 67 -0.39 -18.22 7.74
C ARG A 67 -0.39 -18.07 6.23
N SER A 68 0.55 -18.72 5.54
CA SER A 68 0.51 -18.81 4.08
C SER A 68 -0.35 -20.02 3.70
N VAL A 69 -1.55 -19.77 3.20
CA VAL A 69 -2.50 -20.79 2.74
C VAL A 69 -2.39 -20.92 1.22
N ARG A 70 -2.44 -22.16 0.69
CA ARG A 70 -2.29 -22.47 -0.75
C ARG A 70 -3.33 -23.45 -1.27
N GLU A 71 -4.26 -23.87 -0.40
CA GLU A 71 -5.43 -24.66 -0.75
C GLU A 71 -6.63 -23.72 -0.68
N TYR A 72 -7.42 -23.65 -1.76
CA TYR A 72 -8.52 -22.68 -1.91
C TYR A 72 -9.85 -23.41 -2.11
N THR A 73 -10.94 -22.82 -1.63
CA THR A 73 -12.29 -23.44 -1.69
C THR A 73 -12.88 -23.49 -3.10
N GLY A 74 -12.32 -22.71 -4.04
CA GLY A 74 -12.87 -22.53 -5.39
C GLY A 74 -14.02 -21.53 -5.46
N GLU A 75 -14.50 -21.03 -4.32
CA GLU A 75 -15.48 -19.95 -4.28
C GLU A 75 -14.86 -18.65 -4.82
N PRO A 76 -15.65 -17.83 -5.53
CA PRO A 76 -15.16 -16.55 -6.03
C PRO A 76 -14.90 -15.58 -4.87
N VAL A 77 -13.83 -14.78 -5.00
CA VAL A 77 -13.57 -13.66 -4.09
C VAL A 77 -14.48 -12.50 -4.46
N THR A 78 -15.06 -11.82 -3.49
CA THR A 78 -15.91 -10.65 -3.73
C THR A 78 -15.10 -9.42 -4.14
N LEU A 79 -15.74 -8.47 -4.83
CA LEU A 79 -15.07 -7.22 -5.21
C LEU A 79 -14.71 -6.38 -3.97
N GLU A 80 -15.52 -6.47 -2.91
CA GLU A 80 -15.28 -5.86 -1.61
C GLU A 80 -14.01 -6.41 -0.95
N GLU A 81 -13.81 -7.73 -0.97
CA GLU A 81 -12.60 -8.36 -0.43
C GLU A 81 -11.36 -7.99 -1.26
N VAL A 82 -11.47 -7.99 -2.59
CA VAL A 82 -10.39 -7.54 -3.48
C VAL A 82 -10.03 -6.08 -3.19
N SER A 83 -11.02 -5.20 -3.09
CA SER A 83 -10.83 -3.79 -2.76
C SER A 83 -10.10 -3.63 -1.43
N GLN A 84 -10.58 -4.33 -0.39
CA GLN A 84 -10.00 -4.29 0.94
C GLN A 84 -8.52 -4.71 0.93
N LEU A 85 -8.16 -5.75 0.17
CA LEU A 85 -6.79 -6.23 0.03
C LEU A 85 -5.89 -5.22 -0.71
N LEU A 86 -6.38 -4.62 -1.79
CA LEU A 86 -5.65 -3.60 -2.56
C LEU A 86 -5.38 -2.35 -1.72
N TRP A 87 -6.39 -1.88 -0.99
CA TRP A 87 -6.22 -0.77 -0.06
C TRP A 87 -5.24 -1.11 1.06
N ALA A 88 -5.37 -2.28 1.68
CA ALA A 88 -4.45 -2.72 2.73
C ALA A 88 -2.99 -2.82 2.23
N ALA A 89 -2.79 -3.15 0.95
CA ALA A 89 -1.46 -3.28 0.36
C ALA A 89 -0.81 -1.93 -0.02
N GLN A 90 -1.54 -1.03 -0.68
CA GLN A 90 -0.99 0.22 -1.24
C GLN A 90 -1.97 1.41 -1.24
N GLY A 91 -3.15 1.31 -0.62
CA GLY A 91 -4.19 2.35 -0.62
C GLY A 91 -3.75 3.68 -0.01
N GLN A 92 -4.38 4.77 -0.44
CA GLN A 92 -4.12 6.11 0.08
C GLN A 92 -4.75 6.30 1.47
N THR A 93 -4.04 7.00 2.35
CA THR A 93 -4.41 7.25 3.76
C THR A 93 -4.39 8.74 4.14
N ALA A 94 -3.90 9.62 3.24
CA ALA A 94 -3.93 11.06 3.41
C ALA A 94 -3.93 11.75 2.05
N ASP A 95 -4.56 12.92 1.95
CA ASP A 95 -4.77 13.69 0.71
C ASP A 95 -3.49 13.97 -0.09
N TRP A 96 -2.34 14.07 0.58
CA TRP A 96 -1.04 14.30 -0.06
C TRP A 96 -0.43 13.06 -0.74
N GLY A 97 -1.10 11.91 -0.69
CA GLY A 97 -0.66 10.67 -1.35
C GLY A 97 0.02 9.66 -0.42
N ALA A 98 -0.13 9.78 0.90
CA ALA A 98 0.39 8.79 1.85
C ALA A 98 -0.22 7.42 1.59
N ARG A 99 0.57 6.35 1.60
CA ARG A 99 0.04 4.98 1.41
C ARG A 99 -0.04 4.20 2.72
N THR A 100 -0.85 3.15 2.74
CA THR A 100 -0.91 2.17 3.84
C THR A 100 0.45 1.51 4.10
N ALA A 101 1.29 1.38 3.08
CA ALA A 101 2.69 0.96 3.21
C ALA A 101 3.65 2.16 3.21
N PRO A 102 4.61 2.23 4.14
CA PRO A 102 5.63 3.28 4.14
C PRO A 102 6.62 3.11 2.98
N SER A 103 7.16 4.23 2.47
CA SER A 103 8.20 4.24 1.45
C SER A 103 9.24 5.32 1.74
N ALA A 104 10.51 5.01 1.47
CA ALA A 104 11.60 5.98 1.59
C ALA A 104 11.33 7.22 0.72
N GLY A 105 11.38 8.40 1.34
CA GLY A 105 11.12 9.68 0.68
C GLY A 105 9.72 9.86 0.11
N ALA A 106 8.74 9.03 0.51
CA ALA A 106 7.39 9.02 -0.07
C ALA A 106 7.38 8.86 -1.61
N LEU A 107 8.39 8.19 -2.18
CA LEU A 107 8.54 8.05 -3.63
C LEU A 107 7.65 6.95 -4.24
N TYR A 108 7.17 6.02 -3.41
CA TYR A 108 6.28 4.91 -3.78
C TYR A 108 6.55 4.27 -5.16
N PRO A 109 7.76 3.72 -5.39
CA PRO A 109 8.17 3.23 -6.71
C PRO A 109 7.45 1.94 -7.15
N LEU A 110 6.63 1.35 -6.28
CA LEU A 110 5.90 0.11 -6.55
C LEU A 110 4.51 0.40 -7.12
N GLU A 111 4.19 -0.31 -8.20
CA GLU A 111 2.86 -0.38 -8.81
C GLU A 111 2.19 -1.70 -8.42
N THR A 112 0.88 -1.67 -8.17
CA THR A 112 0.11 -2.87 -7.81
C THR A 112 -0.76 -3.28 -8.98
N TYR A 113 -0.64 -4.55 -9.37
CA TYR A 113 -1.48 -5.16 -10.38
C TYR A 113 -2.26 -6.32 -9.77
N LEU A 114 -3.54 -6.42 -10.14
CA LEU A 114 -4.42 -7.53 -9.83
C LEU A 114 -4.49 -8.45 -11.05
N VAL A 115 -4.18 -9.73 -10.86
CA VAL A 115 -4.50 -10.79 -11.83
C VAL A 115 -5.81 -11.42 -11.37
N ALA A 116 -6.93 -11.00 -11.98
CA ALA A 116 -8.26 -11.48 -11.61
C ALA A 116 -8.56 -12.80 -12.34
N GLY A 117 -8.75 -13.88 -11.57
CA GLY A 117 -9.14 -15.20 -12.08
C GLY A 117 -10.58 -15.59 -11.75
N ASN A 118 -10.96 -15.55 -10.47
CA ASN A 118 -12.31 -15.87 -10.02
C ASN A 118 -12.80 -14.82 -9.01
N VAL A 119 -13.20 -13.66 -9.53
CA VAL A 119 -13.68 -12.52 -8.73
C VAL A 119 -15.12 -12.21 -9.13
N SER A 120 -16.02 -12.15 -8.16
CA SER A 120 -17.44 -11.84 -8.40
C SER A 120 -17.59 -10.43 -8.94
N GLY A 121 -18.26 -10.28 -10.09
CA GLY A 121 -18.54 -8.97 -10.69
C GLY A 121 -17.34 -8.31 -11.41
N LEU A 122 -16.23 -9.03 -11.55
CA LEU A 122 -15.05 -8.55 -12.28
C LEU A 122 -14.65 -9.57 -13.36
N GLU A 123 -14.45 -9.10 -14.59
CA GLU A 123 -13.98 -9.96 -15.65
C GLU A 123 -12.56 -10.50 -15.38
N GLN A 124 -12.23 -11.64 -15.98
CA GLN A 124 -10.89 -12.19 -15.85
C GLN A 124 -9.89 -11.32 -16.63
N GLY A 125 -8.72 -11.08 -16.06
CA GLY A 125 -7.71 -10.26 -16.70
C GLY A 125 -6.65 -9.71 -15.77
N LEU A 126 -5.82 -8.84 -16.33
CA LEU A 126 -4.82 -8.06 -15.61
C LEU A 126 -5.37 -6.64 -15.43
N TYR A 127 -5.26 -6.14 -14.21
CA TYR A 127 -5.71 -4.80 -13.86
C TYR A 127 -4.61 -4.07 -13.11
N ARG A 128 -4.44 -2.77 -13.35
CA ARG A 128 -3.59 -1.89 -12.54
C ARG A 128 -4.46 -1.23 -11.47
N TYR A 129 -4.05 -1.31 -10.21
CA TYR A 129 -4.70 -0.59 -9.12
C TYR A 129 -4.14 0.84 -9.04
N ARG A 130 -5.02 1.84 -9.01
CA ARG A 130 -4.66 3.23 -8.75
C ARG A 130 -5.04 3.62 -7.32
N PRO A 131 -4.05 3.83 -6.43
CA PRO A 131 -4.34 4.17 -5.04
C PRO A 131 -5.04 5.52 -4.84
N GLY A 132 -4.86 6.47 -5.77
CA GLY A 132 -5.38 7.83 -5.66
C GLY A 132 -6.89 7.91 -5.85
N GLU A 133 -7.36 7.26 -6.91
CA GLU A 133 -8.75 7.19 -7.30
C GLU A 133 -9.47 5.99 -6.69
N HIS A 134 -8.72 5.08 -6.06
CA HIS A 134 -9.22 3.81 -5.52
C HIS A 134 -10.01 2.99 -6.57
N ASP A 135 -9.36 2.73 -7.71
CA ASP A 135 -9.97 2.02 -8.83
C ASP A 135 -9.02 1.03 -9.52
N LEU A 136 -9.58 0.24 -10.43
CA LEU A 136 -8.85 -0.63 -11.35
C LEU A 136 -8.92 -0.09 -12.78
N LEU A 137 -7.77 -0.09 -13.46
CA LEU A 137 -7.66 0.10 -14.90
C LEU A 137 -7.34 -1.24 -15.57
N ARG A 138 -8.09 -1.59 -16.61
CA ARG A 138 -7.86 -2.80 -17.43
C ARG A 138 -7.10 -2.48 -18.71
#